data_AF-A0A950A392-F1
#
_entry.id   AF-A0A950A392-F1
#
_cell.length_a   1.000
_cell.length_b   1.000
_cell.length_c   1.000
_cell.angle_alpha   90.00
_cell.angle_beta   90.00
_cell.angle_gamma   90.00
#
_symmetry.space_group_name_H-M   'P 1'
#
loop_
_entity.id
_entity.type
_entity.pdbx_description
1 polymer ?
#
loop_
_entity_poly.entity_id
_entity_poly.type
_entity_poly.pdbx_seq_one_letter_code
_entity_poly.pdbx_strand_id
1 'polypeptide(L)'
;MLLKSLPLVFVLTGVALYTVLGGADFGAGFWQLFAGRGQHGQRIRDHAHHSIGPVWETNHVWLIFVMVIFWTCYPTAFGSIASTLSVPLFIAALGIIFRGATYAFKAGANNSREAGLIDTLFSLSSILTPFALGTVVGGIASNRVPVGNAAGHAFTSWLNPTSILTGVLAVTTSAYLAAVWLAADAQRDRDYALDCQFRRRALGAGAVTGAVAIAGIFVVHADRHKLFHSLLTGRALPAVVASVLAGIFTLVLVFRRRYQPARYTAAIAVAAIIAGWALSRWPTILPGLTIRRAAAPHDTLVAVTICVLGGVIILLPAMGWLFRLALTGRFTTADQTPAPPVTQHLFTTVTSPATLIRTAIASLIAGTALLNIADAPWAHTIGILCLAGFMLLGFQAVVFTTLDGDSSAAG
;
A
#
# COMPACT_ATOMS: atom_id res chain seq x y z
N MET A 1 -11.83 -22.95 15.31
CA MET A 1 -12.47 -22.13 14.26
C MET A 1 -11.88 -20.73 14.23
N LEU A 2 -11.91 -20.00 15.35
CA LEU A 2 -11.41 -18.63 15.47
C LEU A 2 -9.98 -18.43 14.97
N LEU A 3 -9.05 -19.30 15.40
CA LEU A 3 -7.63 -19.22 15.01
C LEU A 3 -7.41 -19.38 13.50
N LYS A 4 -8.24 -20.20 12.82
CA LYS A 4 -8.13 -20.40 11.36
C LYS A 4 -8.64 -19.22 10.55
N SER A 5 -9.45 -18.35 11.14
CA SER A 5 -10.03 -17.18 10.48
C SER A 5 -9.38 -15.85 10.89
N LEU A 6 -8.69 -15.81 12.03
CA LEU A 6 -8.07 -14.58 12.53
C LEU A 6 -7.03 -14.00 11.56
N PRO A 7 -6.14 -14.79 10.91
CA PRO A 7 -5.21 -14.25 9.93
C PRO A 7 -5.90 -13.63 8.71
N LEU A 8 -7.09 -14.11 8.34
CA LEU A 8 -7.88 -13.49 7.26
C LEU A 8 -8.33 -12.07 7.64
N VAL A 9 -8.64 -11.82 8.92
CA VAL A 9 -8.95 -10.46 9.40
C VAL A 9 -7.72 -9.56 9.28
N PHE A 10 -6.52 -10.08 9.60
CA PHE A 10 -5.27 -9.34 9.42
C PHE A 10 -5.04 -8.99 7.94
N VAL A 11 -5.21 -9.96 7.04
CA VAL A 11 -5.09 -9.76 5.59
C VAL A 11 -6.10 -8.71 5.11
N LEU A 12 -7.36 -8.80 5.50
CA LEU A 12 -8.40 -7.84 5.10
C LEU A 12 -8.12 -6.44 5.65
N THR A 13 -7.59 -6.34 6.87
CA THR A 13 -7.18 -5.06 7.45
C THR A 13 -6.01 -4.46 6.68
N GLY A 14 -5.00 -5.27 6.33
CA GLY A 14 -3.88 -4.84 5.49
C GLY A 14 -4.32 -4.41 4.09
N VAL A 15 -5.25 -5.14 3.46
CA VAL A 15 -5.84 -4.76 2.16
C VAL A 15 -6.61 -3.46 2.28
N ALA A 16 -7.39 -3.26 3.34
CA ALA A 16 -8.11 -2.02 3.58
C ALA A 16 -7.16 -0.83 3.78
N LEU A 17 -6.14 -0.99 4.62
CA LEU A 17 -5.13 0.04 4.87
C LEU A 17 -4.34 0.37 3.60
N TYR A 18 -3.93 -0.64 2.82
CA TYR A 18 -3.27 -0.45 1.54
C TYR A 18 -4.18 0.24 0.52
N THR A 19 -5.46 -0.13 0.45
CA THR A 19 -6.38 0.50 -0.51
C THR A 19 -6.68 1.95 -0.14
N VAL A 20 -6.74 2.28 1.15
CA VAL A 20 -6.96 3.65 1.62
C VAL A 20 -5.70 4.51 1.46
N LEU A 21 -4.59 4.10 2.07
CA LEU A 21 -3.35 4.88 2.10
C LEU A 21 -2.60 4.81 0.77
N GLY A 22 -2.52 3.61 0.17
CA GLY A 22 -2.01 3.40 -1.18
C GLY A 22 -2.90 4.03 -2.24
N GLY A 23 -4.23 3.98 -2.10
CA GLY A 23 -5.14 4.63 -3.04
C GLY A 23 -4.98 6.15 -3.08
N ALA A 24 -4.79 6.81 -1.93
CA ALA A 24 -4.50 8.24 -1.90
C ALA A 24 -3.16 8.57 -2.61
N ASP A 25 -2.18 7.70 -2.49
CA ASP A 25 -0.87 7.84 -3.10
C ASP A 25 -0.88 7.60 -4.63
N PHE A 26 -1.50 6.51 -5.09
CA PHE A 26 -1.72 6.26 -6.52
C PHE A 26 -2.58 7.35 -7.17
N GLY A 27 -3.62 7.82 -6.49
CA GLY A 27 -4.47 8.89 -6.99
C GLY A 27 -3.76 10.24 -7.08
N ALA A 28 -2.74 10.48 -6.26
CA ALA A 28 -1.92 11.68 -6.38
C ALA A 28 -1.17 11.68 -7.71
N GLY A 29 -0.57 10.54 -8.09
CA GLY A 29 0.03 10.36 -9.42
C GLY A 29 -0.97 10.53 -10.57
N PHE A 30 -2.22 10.08 -10.39
CA PHE A 30 -3.30 10.35 -11.36
C PHE A 30 -3.51 11.86 -11.55
N TRP A 31 -3.63 12.65 -10.48
CA TRP A 31 -3.84 14.09 -10.60
C TRP A 31 -2.64 14.86 -11.14
N GLN A 32 -1.43 14.33 -10.97
CA GLN A 32 -0.22 14.90 -11.57
C GLN A 32 -0.22 14.80 -13.10
N LEU A 33 -0.76 13.70 -13.65
CA LEU A 33 -0.95 13.54 -15.10
C LEU A 33 -1.85 14.62 -15.69
N PHE A 34 -2.93 14.96 -14.98
CA PHE A 34 -3.92 15.95 -15.39
C PHE A 34 -3.61 17.37 -14.92
N ALA A 35 -2.42 17.62 -14.36
CA ALA A 35 -2.01 18.94 -13.89
C ALA A 35 -1.66 19.90 -15.05
N GLY A 36 -1.38 19.37 -16.25
CA GLY A 36 -0.96 20.16 -17.40
C GLY A 36 0.51 20.63 -17.31
N ARG A 37 0.92 21.43 -18.31
CA ARG A 37 2.27 22.01 -18.40
C ARG A 37 2.33 23.43 -17.82
N GLY A 38 3.53 23.90 -17.52
CA GLY A 38 3.78 25.24 -16.98
C GLY A 38 3.76 25.32 -15.44
N GLN A 39 3.91 26.53 -14.92
CA GLN A 39 4.04 26.80 -13.46
C GLN A 39 2.83 26.32 -12.65
N HIS A 40 1.61 26.45 -13.20
CA HIS A 40 0.41 25.96 -12.52
C HIS A 40 0.42 24.43 -12.34
N GLY A 41 0.84 23.70 -13.38
CA GLY A 41 0.97 22.26 -13.31
C GLY A 41 2.09 21.80 -12.37
N GLN A 42 3.21 22.53 -12.35
CA GLN A 42 4.30 22.29 -11.40
C GLN A 42 3.81 22.46 -9.95
N ARG A 43 3.11 23.54 -9.63
CA ARG A 43 2.54 23.77 -8.29
C ARG A 43 1.65 22.61 -7.82
N ILE A 44 0.83 22.05 -8.71
CA ILE A 44 -0.01 20.87 -8.40
C ILE A 44 0.84 19.62 -8.14
N ARG A 45 1.90 19.41 -8.95
CA ARG A 45 2.82 18.27 -8.77
C ARG A 45 3.61 18.38 -7.48
N ASP A 46 4.13 19.56 -7.18
CA ASP A 46 4.93 19.82 -5.98
C ASP A 46 4.08 19.66 -4.71
N HIS A 47 2.85 20.18 -4.72
CA HIS A 47 1.88 19.96 -3.64
C HIS A 47 1.61 18.47 -3.43
N ALA A 48 1.32 17.74 -4.52
CA ALA A 48 1.03 16.31 -4.45
C ALA A 48 2.22 15.49 -3.94
N HIS A 49 3.46 15.84 -4.32
CA HIS A 49 4.66 15.16 -3.85
C HIS A 49 4.91 15.37 -2.36
N HIS A 50 4.85 16.62 -1.88
CA HIS A 50 5.10 16.92 -0.46
C HIS A 50 4.03 16.32 0.46
N SER A 51 2.77 16.35 0.06
CA SER A 51 1.65 15.79 0.83
C SER A 51 1.73 14.27 1.00
N ILE A 52 2.25 13.57 -0.01
CA ILE A 52 2.12 12.10 -0.10
C ILE A 52 3.41 11.36 0.24
N GLY A 53 4.57 12.02 0.23
CA GLY A 53 5.88 11.40 0.52
C GLY A 53 5.88 10.45 1.74
N PRO A 54 5.51 10.91 2.95
CA PRO A 54 5.49 10.06 4.15
C PRO A 54 4.52 8.87 4.07
N VAL A 55 3.45 9.00 3.29
CA VAL A 55 2.43 7.97 3.12
C VAL A 55 2.94 6.89 2.18
N TRP A 56 3.59 7.28 1.08
CA TRP A 56 4.16 6.35 0.10
C TRP A 56 5.17 5.37 0.73
N GLU A 57 6.09 5.88 1.55
CA GLU A 57 7.10 5.05 2.23
C GLU A 57 6.46 3.98 3.11
N THR A 58 5.37 4.33 3.77
CA THR A 58 4.66 3.45 4.69
C THR A 58 3.71 2.47 3.96
N ASN A 59 3.23 2.83 2.77
CA ASN A 59 2.22 2.06 2.04
C ASN A 59 2.69 0.64 1.68
N HIS A 60 3.96 0.49 1.29
CA HIS A 60 4.48 -0.80 0.83
C HIS A 60 4.52 -1.86 1.94
N VAL A 61 4.61 -1.44 3.21
CA VAL A 61 4.55 -2.34 4.36
C VAL A 61 3.24 -3.14 4.36
N TRP A 62 2.10 -2.50 4.03
CA TRP A 62 0.80 -3.16 4.03
C TRP A 62 0.68 -4.22 2.93
N LEU A 63 1.21 -3.95 1.73
CA LEU A 63 1.15 -4.90 0.63
C LEU A 63 2.01 -6.15 0.91
N ILE A 64 3.24 -5.94 1.40
CA ILE A 64 4.14 -7.03 1.78
C ILE A 64 3.53 -7.83 2.94
N PHE A 65 2.98 -7.14 3.94
CA PHE A 65 2.28 -7.76 5.05
C PHE A 65 1.14 -8.67 4.58
N VAL A 66 0.26 -8.16 3.71
CA VAL A 66 -0.84 -8.96 3.13
C VAL A 66 -0.30 -10.20 2.43
N MET A 67 0.73 -10.04 1.60
CA MET A 67 1.33 -11.13 0.83
C MET A 67 1.93 -12.21 1.73
N VAL A 68 2.75 -11.82 2.71
CA VAL A 68 3.40 -12.74 3.65
C VAL A 68 2.37 -13.48 4.50
N ILE A 69 1.44 -12.77 5.12
CA ILE A 69 0.42 -13.40 5.97
C ILE A 69 -0.46 -14.34 5.15
N PHE A 70 -0.89 -13.94 3.95
CA PHE A 70 -1.75 -14.76 3.11
C PHE A 70 -1.02 -16.01 2.59
N TRP A 71 0.25 -15.88 2.20
CA TRP A 71 1.09 -17.01 1.80
C TRP A 71 1.34 -17.99 2.96
N THR A 72 1.70 -17.49 4.14
CA THR A 72 2.03 -18.33 5.30
C THR A 72 0.79 -19.01 5.90
N CYS A 73 -0.33 -18.29 6.00
CA CYS A 73 -1.54 -18.82 6.66
C CYS A 73 -2.48 -19.58 5.72
N TYR A 74 -2.46 -19.28 4.41
CA TYR A 74 -3.36 -19.87 3.42
C TYR A 74 -2.62 -20.25 2.11
N PRO A 75 -1.59 -21.11 2.18
CA PRO A 75 -0.66 -21.36 1.07
C PRO A 75 -1.35 -21.91 -0.19
N THR A 76 -2.37 -22.77 -0.01
CA THR A 76 -3.14 -23.34 -1.14
C THR A 76 -3.95 -22.29 -1.89
N ALA A 77 -4.56 -21.35 -1.16
CA ALA A 77 -5.28 -20.23 -1.75
C ALA A 77 -4.31 -19.24 -2.42
N PHE A 78 -3.20 -18.92 -1.74
CA PHE A 78 -2.15 -18.05 -2.27
C PHE A 78 -1.58 -18.59 -3.59
N GLY A 79 -1.16 -19.87 -3.63
CA GLY A 79 -0.60 -20.49 -4.83
C GLY A 79 -1.59 -20.49 -6.01
N SER A 80 -2.86 -20.80 -5.75
CA SER A 80 -3.91 -20.77 -6.77
C SER A 80 -4.12 -19.36 -7.35
N ILE A 81 -4.15 -18.33 -6.49
CA ILE A 81 -4.30 -16.93 -6.89
C ILE A 81 -3.06 -16.43 -7.64
N ALA A 82 -1.88 -16.62 -7.07
CA ALA A 82 -0.62 -16.11 -7.62
C ALA A 82 -0.31 -16.73 -8.99
N SER A 83 -0.56 -18.03 -9.17
CA SER A 83 -0.35 -18.70 -10.46
C SER A 83 -1.39 -18.31 -11.51
N THR A 84 -2.68 -18.26 -11.14
CA THR A 84 -3.77 -17.93 -12.08
C THR A 84 -3.76 -16.45 -12.48
N LEU A 85 -3.43 -15.55 -11.56
CA LEU A 85 -3.45 -14.10 -11.75
C LEU A 85 -2.04 -13.52 -11.83
N SER A 86 -1.09 -14.31 -12.33
CA SER A 86 0.32 -13.95 -12.48
C SER A 86 0.52 -12.71 -13.36
N VAL A 87 -0.21 -12.61 -14.48
CA VAL A 87 -0.13 -11.47 -15.41
C VAL A 87 -0.48 -10.14 -14.74
N PRO A 88 -1.68 -9.95 -14.15
CA PRO A 88 -2.01 -8.68 -13.50
C PRO A 88 -1.15 -8.43 -12.25
N LEU A 89 -0.73 -9.46 -11.51
CA LEU A 89 0.21 -9.29 -10.40
C LEU A 89 1.59 -8.80 -10.87
N PHE A 90 2.08 -9.30 -12.01
CA PHE A 90 3.33 -8.85 -12.62
C PHE A 90 3.22 -7.41 -13.13
N ILE A 91 2.10 -7.05 -13.75
CA ILE A 91 1.81 -5.68 -14.17
C ILE A 91 1.81 -4.73 -12.96
N ALA A 92 1.18 -5.13 -11.84
CA ALA A 92 1.20 -4.36 -10.61
C ALA A 92 2.62 -4.22 -10.04
N ALA A 93 3.41 -5.30 -10.05
CA ALA A 93 4.80 -5.27 -9.60
C ALA A 93 5.67 -4.32 -10.43
N LEU A 94 5.56 -4.36 -11.77
CA LEU A 94 6.25 -3.42 -12.65
C LEU A 94 5.83 -1.97 -12.36
N GLY A 95 4.55 -1.72 -12.14
CA GLY A 95 4.05 -0.41 -11.76
C GLY A 95 4.69 0.10 -10.46
N ILE A 96 4.77 -0.74 -9.43
CA ILE A 96 5.43 -0.40 -8.16
C ILE A 96 6.91 -0.09 -8.36
N ILE A 97 7.63 -0.93 -9.12
CA ILE A 97 9.06 -0.74 -9.43
C ILE A 97 9.28 0.59 -10.16
N PHE A 98 8.49 0.87 -11.19
CA PHE A 98 8.61 2.13 -11.93
C PHE A 98 8.35 3.34 -11.04
N ARG A 99 7.39 3.29 -10.10
CA ARG A 99 7.17 4.39 -9.15
C ARG A 99 8.40 4.62 -8.27
N GLY A 100 8.96 3.57 -7.68
CA GLY A 100 10.20 3.69 -6.88
C GLY A 100 11.37 4.24 -7.69
N ALA A 101 11.55 3.75 -8.91
CA ALA A 101 12.60 4.22 -9.82
C ALA A 101 12.41 5.70 -10.20
N THR A 102 11.18 6.14 -10.47
CA THR A 102 10.91 7.54 -10.82
C THR A 102 11.19 8.50 -9.65
N TYR A 103 10.97 8.09 -8.40
CA TYR A 103 11.37 8.90 -7.25
C TYR A 103 12.88 9.08 -7.17
N ALA A 104 13.65 8.00 -7.36
CA ALA A 104 15.11 8.05 -7.34
C ALA A 104 15.69 8.87 -8.51
N PHE A 105 15.16 8.67 -9.73
CA PHE A 105 15.67 9.35 -10.92
C PHE A 105 15.24 10.82 -11.02
N LYS A 106 14.15 11.23 -10.36
CA LYS A 106 13.70 12.63 -10.37
C LYS A 106 14.72 13.58 -9.73
N ALA A 107 15.46 13.11 -8.73
CA ALA A 107 16.53 13.90 -8.09
C ALA A 107 17.74 14.14 -9.01
N GLY A 108 17.96 13.29 -10.01
CA GLY A 108 19.08 13.38 -10.96
C GLY A 108 18.70 13.85 -12.37
N ALA A 109 17.46 14.31 -12.58
CA ALA A 109 17.00 14.74 -13.89
C ALA A 109 17.55 16.14 -14.23
N ASN A 110 18.39 16.23 -15.25
CA ASN A 110 19.08 17.48 -15.61
C ASN A 110 18.33 18.30 -16.67
N ASN A 111 17.51 17.64 -17.51
CA ASN A 111 16.84 18.29 -18.63
C ASN A 111 15.31 18.16 -18.56
N SER A 112 14.59 19.19 -19.06
CA SER A 112 13.11 19.24 -19.04
C SER A 112 12.42 18.08 -19.77
N ARG A 113 13.09 17.46 -20.76
CA ARG A 113 12.59 16.26 -21.46
C ARG A 113 12.62 15.02 -20.57
N GLU A 114 13.70 14.83 -19.81
CA GLU A 114 13.87 13.71 -18.89
C GLU A 114 12.86 13.81 -17.74
N ALA A 115 12.73 15.00 -17.15
CA ALA A 115 11.72 15.27 -16.13
C ALA A 115 10.29 14.96 -16.64
N GLY A 116 9.98 15.32 -17.90
CA GLY A 116 8.69 15.01 -18.51
C GLY A 116 8.44 13.51 -18.73
N LEU A 117 9.47 12.75 -19.12
CA LEU A 117 9.39 11.29 -19.25
C LEU A 117 9.20 10.61 -17.89
N ILE A 118 9.95 11.04 -16.87
CA ILE A 118 9.85 10.55 -15.49
C ILE A 118 8.44 10.82 -14.93
N ASP A 119 7.92 12.04 -15.10
CA ASP A 119 6.56 12.40 -14.67
C ASP A 119 5.49 11.55 -15.38
N THR A 120 5.69 11.24 -16.66
CA THR A 120 4.78 10.39 -17.45
C THR A 120 4.81 8.94 -16.97
N LEU A 121 6.00 8.38 -16.74
CA LEU A 121 6.18 7.02 -16.21
C LEU A 121 5.58 6.89 -14.80
N PHE A 122 5.79 7.90 -13.94
CA PHE A 122 5.21 7.94 -12.60
C PHE A 122 3.68 7.96 -12.66
N SER A 123 3.12 8.77 -13.56
CA SER A 123 1.68 8.87 -13.76
C SER A 123 1.06 7.57 -14.29
N LEU A 124 1.66 6.98 -15.32
CA LEU A 124 1.16 5.75 -15.94
C LEU A 124 1.21 4.58 -14.97
N SER A 125 2.30 4.42 -14.24
CA SER A 125 2.45 3.39 -13.21
C SER A 125 1.46 3.58 -12.05
N SER A 126 1.11 4.83 -11.73
CA SER A 126 0.12 5.17 -10.70
C SER A 126 -1.33 4.82 -11.11
N ILE A 127 -1.61 4.64 -12.39
CA ILE A 127 -2.91 4.15 -12.90
C ILE A 127 -2.88 2.63 -13.05
N LEU A 128 -1.80 2.13 -13.65
CA LEU A 128 -1.65 0.72 -14.01
C LEU A 128 -1.64 -0.19 -12.77
N THR A 129 -0.98 0.24 -11.69
CA THR A 129 -0.87 -0.55 -10.45
C THR A 129 -2.23 -0.79 -9.77
N PRO A 130 -3.02 0.25 -9.39
CA PRO A 130 -4.31 0.03 -8.77
C PRO A 130 -5.31 -0.64 -9.74
N PHE A 131 -5.23 -0.38 -11.05
CA PHE A 131 -6.03 -1.09 -12.03
C PHE A 131 -5.75 -2.58 -12.00
N ALA A 132 -4.47 -2.98 -12.08
CA ALA A 132 -4.05 -4.37 -12.09
C ALA A 132 -4.43 -5.08 -10.78
N LEU A 133 -4.18 -4.48 -9.62
CA LEU A 133 -4.60 -5.02 -8.32
C LEU A 133 -6.13 -5.12 -8.20
N GLY A 134 -6.87 -4.14 -8.73
CA GLY A 134 -8.33 -4.20 -8.78
C GLY A 134 -8.84 -5.35 -9.67
N THR A 135 -8.20 -5.61 -10.82
CA THR A 135 -8.56 -6.76 -11.68
C THR A 135 -8.30 -8.11 -11.00
N VAL A 136 -7.26 -8.21 -10.16
CA VAL A 136 -6.99 -9.39 -9.31
C VAL A 136 -8.14 -9.62 -8.35
N VAL A 137 -8.54 -8.59 -7.60
CA VAL A 137 -9.68 -8.67 -6.67
C VAL A 137 -10.95 -9.04 -7.42
N GLY A 138 -11.21 -8.44 -8.58
CA GLY A 138 -12.38 -8.76 -9.40
C GLY A 138 -12.34 -10.19 -9.97
N GLY A 139 -11.15 -10.75 -10.27
CA GLY A 139 -11.01 -12.12 -10.75
C GLY A 139 -11.35 -13.13 -9.66
N ILE A 140 -10.91 -12.85 -8.43
CA ILE A 140 -11.30 -13.60 -7.22
C ILE A 140 -12.80 -13.43 -6.97
N ALA A 141 -13.32 -12.20 -7.03
CA ALA A 141 -14.74 -11.89 -6.84
C ALA A 141 -15.65 -12.52 -7.90
N SER A 142 -15.11 -12.87 -9.07
CA SER A 142 -15.86 -13.52 -10.15
C SER A 142 -15.77 -15.04 -10.12
N ASN A 143 -15.01 -15.62 -9.17
CA ASN A 143 -14.71 -17.06 -9.08
C ASN A 143 -14.01 -17.60 -10.34
N ARG A 144 -13.16 -16.78 -10.97
CA ARG A 144 -12.35 -17.20 -12.13
C ARG A 144 -11.00 -17.80 -11.72
N VAL A 145 -10.76 -17.92 -10.41
CA VAL A 145 -9.57 -18.57 -9.84
C VAL A 145 -9.97 -19.96 -9.32
N PRO A 146 -9.73 -21.03 -10.11
CA PRO A 146 -9.90 -22.40 -9.64
C PRO A 146 -8.85 -22.75 -8.59
N VAL A 147 -9.15 -23.74 -7.76
CA VAL A 147 -8.23 -24.25 -6.74
C VAL A 147 -7.21 -25.15 -7.42
N GLY A 148 -5.92 -24.88 -7.19
CA GLY A 148 -4.81 -25.61 -7.80
C GLY A 148 -3.82 -24.67 -8.47
N ASN A 149 -2.54 -25.02 -8.42
CA ASN A 149 -1.50 -24.24 -9.08
C ASN A 149 -1.65 -24.31 -10.60
N ALA A 150 -1.68 -23.15 -11.25
CA ALA A 150 -1.84 -23.00 -12.71
C ALA A 150 -3.11 -23.66 -13.28
N ALA A 151 -4.14 -23.87 -12.44
CA ALA A 151 -5.40 -24.46 -12.88
C ALA A 151 -6.28 -23.48 -13.69
N GLY A 152 -6.05 -22.17 -13.55
CA GLY A 152 -6.76 -21.13 -14.30
C GLY A 152 -5.93 -20.53 -15.43
N HIS A 153 -6.59 -19.88 -16.38
CA HIS A 153 -5.93 -19.24 -17.52
C HIS A 153 -5.40 -17.85 -17.15
N ALA A 154 -4.10 -17.61 -17.37
CA ALA A 154 -3.42 -16.39 -16.95
C ALA A 154 -3.97 -15.08 -17.56
N PHE A 155 -4.61 -15.14 -18.73
CA PHE A 155 -5.15 -13.95 -19.42
C PHE A 155 -6.66 -13.78 -19.22
N THR A 156 -7.45 -14.83 -19.44
CA THR A 156 -8.92 -14.71 -19.40
C THR A 156 -9.47 -14.60 -17.98
N SER A 157 -8.71 -15.02 -16.96
CA SER A 157 -9.15 -14.98 -15.56
C SER A 157 -9.30 -13.56 -15.00
N TRP A 158 -8.66 -12.56 -15.61
CA TRP A 158 -8.73 -11.16 -15.17
C TRP A 158 -9.29 -10.18 -16.23
N LEU A 159 -9.55 -10.64 -17.45
CA LEU A 159 -10.14 -9.83 -18.54
C LEU A 159 -11.67 -9.93 -18.62
N ASN A 160 -12.34 -10.31 -17.53
CA ASN A 160 -13.80 -10.39 -17.47
C ASN A 160 -14.42 -9.03 -17.06
N PRO A 161 -15.73 -8.81 -17.33
CA PRO A 161 -16.39 -7.53 -17.04
C PRO A 161 -16.26 -7.09 -15.59
N THR A 162 -16.42 -8.02 -14.64
CA THR A 162 -16.31 -7.74 -13.20
C THR A 162 -14.88 -7.38 -12.80
N SER A 163 -13.86 -8.04 -13.34
CA SER A 163 -12.45 -7.70 -13.13
C SER A 163 -12.10 -6.32 -13.68
N ILE A 164 -12.50 -6.02 -14.91
CA ILE A 164 -12.24 -4.71 -15.54
C ILE A 164 -12.93 -3.61 -14.73
N LEU A 165 -14.20 -3.80 -14.38
CA LEU A 165 -14.95 -2.90 -13.51
C LEU A 165 -14.22 -2.67 -12.17
N THR A 166 -13.75 -3.73 -11.52
CA THR A 166 -13.07 -3.62 -10.22
C THR A 166 -11.73 -2.89 -10.36
N GLY A 167 -11.01 -3.10 -11.46
CA GLY A 167 -9.83 -2.31 -11.83
C GLY A 167 -10.15 -0.82 -12.01
N VAL A 168 -11.20 -0.48 -12.77
CA VAL A 168 -11.65 0.91 -12.97
C VAL A 168 -12.11 1.52 -11.64
N LEU A 169 -12.82 0.76 -10.81
CA LEU A 169 -13.26 1.20 -9.49
C LEU A 169 -12.06 1.48 -8.57
N ALA A 170 -11.00 0.68 -8.63
CA ALA A 170 -9.78 0.91 -7.87
C ALA A 170 -9.08 2.22 -8.29
N VAL A 171 -8.99 2.50 -9.59
CA VAL A 171 -8.40 3.74 -10.12
C VAL A 171 -9.24 4.97 -9.72
N THR A 172 -10.55 4.93 -9.93
CA THR A 172 -11.46 6.04 -9.61
C THR A 172 -11.53 6.30 -8.11
N THR A 173 -11.56 5.24 -7.29
CA THR A 173 -11.47 5.34 -5.82
C THR A 173 -10.14 5.96 -5.39
N SER A 174 -9.03 5.58 -6.03
CA SER A 174 -7.71 6.17 -5.76
C SER A 174 -7.69 7.67 -6.06
N ALA A 175 -8.18 8.07 -7.25
CA ALA A 175 -8.29 9.48 -7.62
C ALA A 175 -9.18 10.27 -6.65
N TYR A 176 -10.29 9.69 -6.20
CA TYR A 176 -11.18 10.27 -5.19
C TYR A 176 -10.48 10.47 -3.83
N LEU A 177 -9.86 9.42 -3.29
CA LEU A 177 -9.15 9.47 -2.01
C LEU A 177 -8.03 10.52 -2.04
N ALA A 178 -7.25 10.54 -3.11
CA ALA A 178 -6.18 11.52 -3.30
C ALA A 178 -6.72 12.95 -3.34
N ALA A 179 -7.82 13.21 -4.04
CA ALA A 179 -8.39 14.56 -4.09
C ALA A 179 -8.88 15.05 -2.72
N VAL A 180 -9.48 14.16 -1.91
CA VAL A 180 -9.89 14.48 -0.53
C VAL A 180 -8.66 14.76 0.35
N TRP A 181 -7.61 13.96 0.22
CA TRP A 181 -6.36 14.16 0.94
C TRP A 181 -5.68 15.47 0.56
N LEU A 182 -5.50 15.73 -0.73
CA LEU A 182 -4.82 16.94 -1.23
C LEU A 182 -5.61 18.22 -0.92
N ALA A 183 -6.95 18.18 -0.90
CA ALA A 183 -7.79 19.30 -0.48
C ALA A 183 -7.57 19.66 1.00
N ALA A 184 -7.48 18.65 1.87
CA ALA A 184 -7.21 18.85 3.29
C ALA A 184 -5.81 19.44 3.55
N ASP A 185 -4.79 19.02 2.79
CA ASP A 185 -3.44 19.60 2.93
C ASP A 185 -3.40 21.02 2.35
N ALA A 186 -4.03 21.28 1.20
CA ALA A 186 -4.11 22.63 0.65
C ALA A 186 -4.82 23.61 1.61
N GLN A 187 -5.89 23.18 2.30
CA GLN A 187 -6.54 23.97 3.33
C GLN A 187 -5.61 24.26 4.52
N ARG A 188 -4.79 23.28 4.90
CA ARG A 188 -3.84 23.40 6.00
C ARG A 188 -2.69 24.36 5.67
N ASP A 189 -2.19 24.31 4.45
CA ASP A 189 -1.16 25.21 3.93
C ASP A 189 -1.71 26.61 3.59
N ARG A 190 -3.02 26.84 3.84
CA ARG A 190 -3.74 28.10 3.57
C ARG A 190 -3.72 28.50 2.09
N ASP A 191 -3.60 27.54 1.18
CA ASP A 191 -3.67 27.74 -0.25
C ASP A 191 -5.12 27.63 -0.76
N TYR A 192 -5.84 28.76 -0.72
CA TYR A 192 -7.25 28.82 -1.14
C TYR A 192 -7.47 28.44 -2.61
N ALA A 193 -6.47 28.65 -3.48
CA ALA A 193 -6.59 28.34 -4.90
C ALA A 193 -6.50 26.83 -5.14
N LEU A 194 -5.55 26.14 -4.49
CA LEU A 194 -5.45 24.68 -4.54
C LEU A 194 -6.61 24.00 -3.80
N ASP A 195 -7.05 24.55 -2.67
CA ASP A 195 -8.24 24.10 -1.93
C ASP A 195 -9.46 23.99 -2.87
N CYS A 196 -9.82 25.09 -3.54
CA CYS A 196 -11.00 25.13 -4.40
C CYS A 196 -10.91 24.13 -5.57
N GLN A 197 -9.73 23.98 -6.16
CA GLN A 197 -9.48 23.05 -7.26
C GLN A 197 -9.60 21.59 -6.83
N PHE A 198 -8.94 21.21 -5.73
CA PHE A 198 -8.99 19.84 -5.23
C PHE A 198 -10.35 19.49 -4.64
N ARG A 199 -11.09 20.45 -4.09
CA ARG A 199 -12.49 20.26 -3.72
C ARG A 199 -13.35 19.88 -4.92
N ARG A 200 -13.22 20.61 -6.05
CA ARG A 200 -13.98 20.30 -7.27
C ARG A 200 -13.59 18.92 -7.82
N ARG A 201 -12.29 18.60 -7.80
CA ARG A 201 -11.78 17.27 -8.19
C ARG A 201 -12.29 16.16 -7.27
N ALA A 202 -12.37 16.38 -5.97
CA ALA A 202 -12.88 15.41 -5.00
C ALA A 202 -14.37 15.14 -5.21
N LEU A 203 -15.19 16.18 -5.40
CA LEU A 203 -16.62 16.03 -5.70
C LEU A 203 -16.83 15.34 -7.05
N GLY A 204 -16.10 15.75 -8.09
CA GLY A 204 -16.18 15.15 -9.42
C GLY A 204 -15.74 13.68 -9.43
N ALA A 205 -14.58 13.37 -8.85
CA ALA A 205 -14.08 12.00 -8.74
C ALA A 205 -14.98 11.14 -7.87
N GLY A 206 -15.52 11.67 -6.77
CA GLY A 206 -16.46 10.93 -5.93
C GLY A 206 -17.79 10.64 -6.65
N ALA A 207 -18.30 11.57 -7.45
CA ALA A 207 -19.47 11.33 -8.30
C ALA A 207 -19.19 10.27 -9.37
N VAL A 208 -18.02 10.31 -10.03
CA VAL A 208 -17.59 9.29 -11.00
C VAL A 208 -17.43 7.92 -10.32
N THR A 209 -16.76 7.85 -9.17
CA THR A 209 -16.62 6.60 -8.40
C THR A 209 -17.99 6.05 -8.00
N GLY A 210 -18.92 6.90 -7.57
CA GLY A 210 -20.29 6.51 -7.27
C GLY A 210 -21.02 5.97 -8.51
N ALA A 211 -20.90 6.63 -9.66
CA ALA A 211 -21.49 6.16 -10.92
C ALA A 211 -20.90 4.82 -11.37
N VAL A 212 -19.58 4.63 -11.27
CA VAL A 212 -18.91 3.35 -11.57
C VAL A 212 -19.35 2.27 -10.59
N ALA A 213 -19.50 2.57 -9.30
CA ALA A 213 -20.01 1.62 -8.31
C ALA A 213 -21.45 1.20 -8.62
N ILE A 214 -22.32 2.13 -9.02
CA ILE A 214 -23.70 1.85 -9.45
C ILE A 214 -23.71 1.00 -10.73
N ALA A 215 -22.93 1.37 -11.74
CA ALA A 215 -22.75 0.55 -12.95
C ALA A 215 -22.27 -0.87 -12.59
N GLY A 216 -21.42 -0.96 -11.56
CA GLY A 216 -20.92 -2.21 -11.02
C GLY A 216 -22.00 -3.14 -10.48
N ILE A 217 -23.07 -2.59 -9.90
CA ILE A 217 -24.23 -3.37 -9.44
C ILE A 217 -24.85 -4.14 -10.63
N PHE A 218 -25.01 -3.48 -11.79
CA PHE A 218 -25.56 -4.09 -13.00
C PHE A 218 -24.60 -5.10 -13.65
N VAL A 219 -23.31 -4.77 -13.73
CA VAL A 219 -22.28 -5.67 -14.29
C VAL A 219 -22.17 -6.94 -13.46
N VAL A 220 -22.14 -6.81 -12.13
CA VAL A 220 -22.11 -7.95 -11.21
C VAL A 220 -23.41 -8.76 -11.28
N HIS A 221 -24.56 -8.11 -11.46
CA HIS A 221 -25.83 -8.81 -11.66
C HIS A 221 -25.80 -9.70 -12.92
N ALA A 222 -25.29 -9.16 -14.03
CA ALA A 222 -25.22 -9.85 -15.31
C ALA A 222 -24.16 -10.96 -15.34
N ASP A 223 -22.97 -10.72 -14.79
CA ASP A 223 -21.87 -11.68 -14.82
C ASP A 223 -21.99 -12.74 -13.71
N ARG A 224 -22.43 -12.36 -12.51
CA ARG A 224 -22.50 -13.26 -11.32
C ARG A 224 -23.67 -12.95 -10.40
N HIS A 225 -24.85 -13.40 -10.79
CA HIS A 225 -26.09 -13.29 -10.01
C HIS A 225 -25.98 -13.77 -8.53
N LYS A 226 -25.17 -14.80 -8.24
CA LYS A 226 -24.93 -15.26 -6.86
C LYS A 226 -24.11 -14.29 -6.01
N LEU A 227 -23.15 -13.56 -6.60
CA LEU A 227 -22.40 -12.52 -5.90
C LEU A 227 -23.31 -11.33 -5.58
N PHE A 228 -24.11 -10.93 -6.56
CA PHE A 228 -25.10 -9.87 -6.44
C PHE A 228 -26.07 -10.12 -5.27
N HIS A 229 -26.68 -11.31 -5.21
CA HIS A 229 -27.59 -11.67 -4.12
C HIS A 229 -26.91 -11.68 -2.74
N SER A 230 -25.69 -12.21 -2.63
CA SER A 230 -24.98 -12.23 -1.35
C SER A 230 -24.58 -10.83 -0.86
N LEU A 231 -24.32 -9.90 -1.78
CA LEU A 231 -24.01 -8.50 -1.46
C LEU A 231 -25.25 -7.69 -1.05
N LEU A 232 -26.39 -7.89 -1.73
CA LEU A 232 -27.61 -7.08 -1.54
C LEU A 232 -28.63 -7.67 -0.56
N THR A 233 -28.56 -8.96 -0.27
CA THR A 233 -29.54 -9.66 0.60
C THR A 233 -28.86 -10.41 1.75
N GLY A 234 -27.53 -10.52 1.75
CA GLY A 234 -26.77 -11.25 2.75
C GLY A 234 -26.20 -10.38 3.88
N ARG A 235 -25.31 -11.00 4.67
CA ARG A 235 -24.56 -10.38 5.79
C ARG A 235 -23.67 -9.20 5.38
N ALA A 236 -23.46 -9.00 4.08
CA ALA A 236 -22.68 -7.91 3.51
C ALA A 236 -23.47 -6.60 3.38
N LEU A 237 -24.81 -6.65 3.38
CA LEU A 237 -25.65 -5.48 3.15
C LEU A 237 -25.36 -4.33 4.14
N PRO A 238 -25.22 -4.54 5.46
CA PRO A 238 -24.90 -3.45 6.38
C PRO A 238 -23.57 -2.76 6.05
N ALA A 239 -22.57 -3.51 5.59
CA ALA A 239 -21.27 -2.96 5.22
C ALA A 239 -21.34 -2.16 3.90
N VAL A 240 -22.12 -2.62 2.93
CA VAL A 240 -22.38 -1.88 1.68
C VAL A 240 -23.15 -0.59 1.98
N VAL A 241 -24.20 -0.65 2.80
CA VAL A 241 -24.97 0.53 3.22
C VAL A 241 -24.08 1.51 3.98
N ALA A 242 -23.27 1.02 4.92
CA ALA A 242 -22.30 1.86 5.64
C ALA A 242 -21.30 2.52 4.68
N SER A 243 -20.83 1.82 3.64
CA SER A 243 -19.95 2.37 2.62
C SER A 243 -20.61 3.51 1.84
N VAL A 244 -21.85 3.32 1.38
CA VAL A 244 -22.62 4.33 0.65
C VAL A 244 -22.89 5.55 1.52
N LEU A 245 -23.35 5.35 2.76
CA LEU A 245 -23.61 6.44 3.71
C LEU A 245 -22.34 7.21 4.04
N ALA A 246 -21.23 6.52 4.31
CA ALA A 246 -19.93 7.15 4.56
C ALA A 246 -19.42 7.91 3.33
N GLY A 247 -19.62 7.39 2.12
CA GLY A 247 -19.29 8.06 0.86
C GLY A 247 -20.08 9.35 0.66
N ILE A 248 -21.41 9.30 0.81
CA ILE A 248 -22.29 10.48 0.74
C ILE A 248 -21.90 11.50 1.80
N PHE A 249 -21.70 11.06 3.05
CA PHE A 249 -21.30 11.93 4.15
C PHE A 249 -19.94 12.60 3.87
N THR A 250 -19.00 11.87 3.26
CA THR A 250 -17.73 12.46 2.82
C THR A 250 -17.94 13.56 1.79
N LEU A 251 -18.78 13.34 0.77
CA LEU A 251 -19.09 14.36 -0.24
C LEU A 251 -19.72 15.60 0.39
N VAL A 252 -20.62 15.43 1.36
CA VAL A 252 -21.22 16.54 2.12
C VAL A 252 -20.14 17.30 2.91
N LEU A 253 -19.22 16.59 3.57
CA LEU A 253 -18.12 17.23 4.31
C LEU A 253 -17.17 17.99 3.40
N VAL A 254 -16.82 17.43 2.23
CA VAL A 254 -16.00 18.09 1.20
C VAL A 254 -16.71 19.34 0.67
N PHE A 255 -18.02 19.25 0.42
CA PHE A 255 -18.82 20.40 0.00
C PHE A 255 -18.82 21.51 1.05
N ARG A 256 -18.94 21.16 2.33
CA ARG A 256 -18.87 22.08 3.49
C ARG A 256 -17.44 22.49 3.87
N ARG A 257 -16.43 22.17 3.07
CA ARG A 257 -14.99 22.46 3.31
C ARG A 257 -14.44 21.91 4.65
N ARG A 258 -14.99 20.80 5.14
CA ARG A 258 -14.54 20.09 6.35
C ARG A 258 -13.71 18.87 5.95
N TYR A 259 -12.48 19.08 5.49
CA TYR A 259 -11.71 18.01 4.85
C TYR A 259 -11.05 17.01 5.81
N GLN A 260 -10.67 17.43 7.02
CA GLN A 260 -10.13 16.53 8.04
C GLN A 260 -11.08 15.37 8.38
N PRO A 261 -12.35 15.62 8.78
CA PRO A 261 -13.30 14.54 9.00
C PRO A 261 -13.61 13.77 7.71
N ALA A 262 -13.56 14.43 6.54
CA ALA A 262 -13.77 13.79 5.24
C ALA A 262 -12.74 12.69 4.94
N ARG A 263 -11.48 12.82 5.40
CA ARG A 263 -10.46 11.77 5.24
C ARG A 263 -10.85 10.47 5.94
N TYR A 264 -11.34 10.57 7.19
CA TYR A 264 -11.75 9.39 7.95
C TYR A 264 -13.00 8.74 7.37
N THR A 265 -13.99 9.53 6.96
CA THR A 265 -15.23 8.99 6.37
C THR A 265 -14.96 8.37 5.00
N ALA A 266 -14.03 8.91 4.21
CA ALA A 266 -13.58 8.30 2.95
C ALA A 266 -12.90 6.95 3.21
N ALA A 267 -12.01 6.89 4.20
CA ALA A 267 -11.33 5.66 4.60
C ALA A 267 -12.34 4.60 5.07
N ILE A 268 -13.32 4.98 5.88
CA ILE A 268 -14.39 4.09 6.33
C ILE A 268 -15.21 3.59 5.15
N ALA A 269 -15.55 4.44 4.17
CA ALA A 269 -16.31 4.02 2.99
C ALA A 269 -15.59 2.90 2.22
N VAL A 270 -14.28 3.06 2.00
CA VAL A 270 -13.45 2.07 1.29
C VAL A 270 -13.22 0.80 2.13
N ALA A 271 -12.95 0.94 3.43
CA ALA A 271 -12.80 -0.22 4.31
C ALA A 271 -14.11 -1.03 4.40
N ALA A 272 -15.27 -0.35 4.45
CA ALA A 272 -16.57 -0.98 4.53
C ALA A 272 -16.93 -1.76 3.26
N ILE A 273 -16.58 -1.29 2.06
CA ILE A 273 -16.82 -2.07 0.83
C ILE A 273 -15.96 -3.33 0.77
N ILE A 274 -14.69 -3.25 1.21
CA ILE A 274 -13.78 -4.41 1.30
C ILE A 274 -14.31 -5.42 2.34
N ALA A 275 -14.76 -4.93 3.50
CA ALA A 275 -15.38 -5.76 4.52
C ALA A 275 -16.67 -6.41 4.03
N GLY A 276 -17.52 -5.67 3.32
CA GLY A 276 -18.76 -6.19 2.71
C GLY A 276 -18.48 -7.31 1.71
N TRP A 277 -17.48 -7.13 0.84
CA TRP A 277 -17.04 -8.20 -0.06
C TRP A 277 -16.56 -9.44 0.70
N ALA A 278 -15.72 -9.28 1.72
CA ALA A 278 -15.22 -10.40 2.52
C ALA A 278 -16.35 -11.14 3.25
N LEU A 279 -17.29 -10.41 3.86
CA LEU A 279 -18.47 -10.97 4.53
C LEU A 279 -19.38 -11.72 3.54
N SER A 280 -19.51 -11.24 2.31
CA SER A 280 -20.26 -11.92 1.25
C SER A 280 -19.66 -13.27 0.86
N ARG A 281 -18.36 -13.50 1.09
CA ARG A 281 -17.68 -14.76 0.72
C ARG A 281 -17.53 -15.74 1.86
N TRP A 282 -17.74 -15.30 3.09
CA TRP A 282 -17.56 -16.15 4.26
C TRP A 282 -18.47 -17.39 4.23
N PRO A 283 -17.96 -18.62 4.48
CA PRO A 283 -16.62 -19.01 4.95
C PRO A 283 -15.67 -19.54 3.87
N THR A 284 -15.89 -19.20 2.60
CA THR A 284 -15.10 -19.66 1.45
C THR A 284 -14.12 -18.59 0.97
N ILE A 285 -12.88 -18.99 0.66
CA ILE A 285 -11.86 -18.10 0.07
C ILE A 285 -11.95 -18.18 -1.46
N LEU A 286 -11.89 -19.40 -1.99
CA LEU A 286 -12.04 -19.73 -3.41
C LEU A 286 -13.19 -20.73 -3.59
N PRO A 287 -13.73 -20.89 -4.81
CA PRO A 287 -14.74 -21.90 -5.10
C PRO A 287 -14.26 -23.29 -4.67
N GLY A 288 -15.01 -23.95 -3.77
CA GLY A 288 -14.63 -25.27 -3.24
C GLY A 288 -13.56 -25.27 -2.13
N LEU A 289 -12.96 -24.12 -1.82
CA LEU A 289 -11.93 -23.98 -0.78
C LEU A 289 -12.42 -23.11 0.39
N THR A 290 -12.77 -23.78 1.48
CA THR A 290 -13.15 -23.11 2.74
C THR A 290 -11.92 -22.62 3.50
N ILE A 291 -12.07 -21.57 4.32
CA ILE A 291 -11.02 -21.06 5.22
C ILE A 291 -10.41 -22.18 6.06
N ARG A 292 -11.24 -23.12 6.54
CA ARG A 292 -10.79 -24.23 7.38
C ARG A 292 -9.88 -25.23 6.67
N ARG A 293 -10.10 -25.43 5.36
CA ARG A 293 -9.32 -26.33 4.50
C ARG A 293 -8.07 -25.64 3.94
N ALA A 294 -8.13 -24.33 3.72
CA ALA A 294 -7.00 -23.55 3.24
C ALA A 294 -5.95 -23.26 4.33
N ALA A 295 -6.37 -23.24 5.60
CA ALA A 295 -5.53 -22.82 6.71
C ALA A 295 -4.32 -23.74 6.93
N ALA A 296 -3.17 -23.12 7.21
CA ALA A 296 -1.92 -23.77 7.60
C ALA A 296 -2.06 -24.58 8.92
N PRO A 297 -1.04 -25.40 9.27
CA PRO A 297 -0.99 -26.10 10.55
C PRO A 297 -1.16 -25.17 11.76
N HIS A 298 -1.66 -25.72 12.86
CA HIS A 298 -2.00 -24.96 14.05
C HIS A 298 -0.84 -24.11 14.56
N ASP A 299 0.35 -24.69 14.66
CA ASP A 299 1.53 -24.03 15.25
C ASP A 299 1.99 -22.84 14.40
N THR A 300 1.90 -22.96 13.08
CA THR A 300 2.15 -21.85 12.15
C THR A 300 1.16 -20.70 12.39
N LEU A 301 -0.13 -21.00 12.56
CA LEU A 301 -1.16 -19.97 12.79
C LEU A 301 -0.96 -19.26 14.14
N VAL A 302 -0.58 -20.00 15.19
CA VAL A 302 -0.27 -19.42 16.50
C VAL A 302 0.95 -18.52 16.40
N ALA A 303 2.05 -19.01 15.81
CA ALA A 303 3.29 -18.25 15.65
C ALA A 303 3.05 -16.95 14.87
N VAL A 304 2.39 -17.03 13.71
CA VAL A 304 2.06 -15.85 12.90
C VAL A 304 1.17 -14.88 13.68
N THR A 305 0.17 -15.38 14.41
CA THR A 305 -0.70 -14.51 15.22
C THR A 305 0.09 -13.74 16.28
N ILE A 306 0.98 -14.42 17.02
CA ILE A 306 1.84 -13.78 18.02
C ILE A 306 2.76 -12.75 17.37
N CYS A 307 3.41 -13.09 16.26
CA CYS A 307 4.28 -12.18 15.51
C CYS A 307 3.53 -10.94 15.02
N VAL A 308 2.31 -11.09 14.49
CA VAL A 308 1.48 -9.96 14.05
C VAL A 308 1.11 -9.07 15.23
N LEU A 309 0.64 -9.64 16.35
CA LEU A 309 0.28 -8.86 17.53
C LEU A 309 1.48 -8.11 18.10
N GLY A 310 2.65 -8.75 18.20
CA GLY A 310 3.90 -8.12 18.63
C GLY A 310 4.34 -7.02 17.66
N GLY A 311 4.28 -7.27 16.36
CA GLY A 311 4.61 -6.28 15.32
C GLY A 311 3.69 -5.07 15.34
N VAL A 312 2.38 -5.26 15.56
CA VAL A 312 1.39 -4.18 15.65
C VAL A 312 1.68 -3.23 16.83
N ILE A 313 2.14 -3.77 17.97
CA ILE A 313 2.51 -2.97 19.15
C ILE A 313 3.66 -2.01 18.84
N ILE A 314 4.55 -2.38 17.92
CA ILE A 314 5.70 -1.53 17.53
C ILE A 314 5.32 -0.62 16.36
N LEU A 315 4.66 -1.19 15.34
CA LEU A 315 4.37 -0.53 14.08
C LEU A 315 3.34 0.60 14.22
N LEU A 316 2.23 0.37 14.93
CA LEU A 316 1.16 1.37 15.02
C LEU A 316 1.58 2.63 15.79
N PRO A 317 2.29 2.55 16.92
CA PRO A 317 2.81 3.75 17.59
C PRO A 317 3.82 4.51 16.72
N ALA A 318 4.75 3.80 16.07
CA ALA A 318 5.73 4.42 15.17
C ALA A 318 5.05 5.14 14.00
N MET A 319 4.07 4.50 13.37
CA MET A 319 3.31 5.08 12.26
C MET A 319 2.40 6.23 12.72
N GLY A 320 1.79 6.11 13.90
CA GLY A 320 1.01 7.17 14.52
C GLY A 320 1.88 8.40 14.83
N TRP A 321 3.10 8.18 15.29
CA TRP A 321 4.09 9.23 15.50
C TRP A 321 4.49 9.91 14.19
N LEU A 322 4.82 9.13 13.16
CA LEU A 322 5.14 9.63 11.82
C LEU A 322 4.01 10.50 11.24
N PHE A 323 2.78 9.98 11.23
CA PHE A 323 1.63 10.73 10.73
C PHE A 323 1.32 11.94 11.59
N ARG A 324 1.49 11.89 12.91
CA ARG A 324 1.34 13.08 13.76
C ARG A 324 2.38 14.14 13.39
N LEU A 325 3.64 13.78 13.17
CA LEU A 325 4.68 14.74 12.78
C LEU A 325 4.40 15.34 11.39
N ALA A 326 4.04 14.51 10.41
CA ALA A 326 3.66 14.95 9.06
C ALA A 326 2.42 15.86 9.07
N LEU A 327 1.37 15.45 9.80
CA LEU A 327 0.10 16.18 9.90
C LEU A 327 0.15 17.41 10.82
N THR A 328 1.19 17.57 11.66
CA THR A 328 1.41 18.78 12.46
C THR A 328 2.37 19.77 11.82
N GLY A 329 3.16 19.35 10.82
CA GLY A 329 3.89 20.28 9.93
C GLY A 329 5.26 20.60 10.43
N ARG A 330 5.72 19.79 11.38
CA ARG A 330 7.07 19.83 11.91
C ARG A 330 8.12 19.38 10.89
N PHE A 331 7.69 18.87 9.73
CA PHE A 331 8.55 18.64 8.55
C PHE A 331 8.50 19.79 7.53
N THR A 332 7.58 20.74 7.68
CA THR A 332 7.34 21.79 6.67
C THR A 332 8.04 23.11 7.02
N THR A 333 8.93 23.14 8.02
CA THR A 333 9.71 24.33 8.37
C THR A 333 10.95 23.97 9.19
N ALA A 334 12.02 23.58 8.51
CA ALA A 334 13.29 24.27 8.70
C ALA A 334 13.50 24.99 7.36
N ASP A 335 13.19 26.28 7.28
CA ASP A 335 14.26 27.26 7.41
C ASP A 335 15.45 26.82 6.54
N GLN A 336 15.50 27.29 5.29
CA GLN A 336 16.74 27.35 4.52
C GLN A 336 17.68 28.39 5.16
N THR A 337 17.78 28.42 6.49
CA THR A 337 19.02 28.85 7.12
C THR A 337 20.07 27.84 6.67
N PRO A 338 21.22 28.28 6.13
CA PRO A 338 22.34 27.38 5.91
C PRO A 338 22.49 26.57 7.19
N ALA A 339 22.46 25.24 7.09
CA ALA A 339 22.62 24.40 8.25
C ALA A 339 23.80 24.96 9.05
N PRO A 340 23.63 25.34 10.34
CA PRO A 340 24.79 25.68 11.15
C PRO A 340 25.77 24.52 10.95
N PRO A 341 27.06 24.79 10.68
CA PRO A 341 28.02 23.75 10.33
C PRO A 341 27.83 22.63 11.33
N VAL A 342 27.37 21.48 10.83
CA VAL A 342 26.99 20.34 11.66
C VAL A 342 28.21 20.09 12.51
N THR A 343 28.13 20.49 13.78
CA THR A 343 29.18 20.19 14.73
C THR A 343 28.96 18.72 14.96
N GLN A 344 29.62 17.91 14.14
CA GLN A 344 29.66 16.47 14.24
C GLN A 344 30.19 16.20 15.63
N HIS A 345 29.30 16.04 16.60
CA HIS A 345 29.62 15.37 17.83
C HIS A 345 29.87 13.93 17.42
N LEU A 346 31.13 13.70 17.02
CA LEU A 346 31.75 12.40 16.88
C LEU A 346 31.40 11.63 18.15
N PHE A 347 30.41 10.74 18.05
CA PHE A 347 30.43 9.54 18.85
C PHE A 347 31.67 8.78 18.37
N THR A 348 32.81 9.06 19.01
CA THR A 348 34.05 8.33 18.85
C THR A 348 33.87 6.93 19.44
N THR A 349 33.17 6.06 18.70
CA THR A 349 33.36 4.62 18.84
C THR A 349 34.26 4.17 17.70
N VAL A 350 35.48 3.79 18.10
CA VAL A 350 36.67 3.47 17.29
C VAL A 350 36.48 2.15 16.52
N THR A 351 35.54 2.08 15.58
CA THR A 351 35.40 0.92 14.70
C THR A 351 35.40 1.37 13.25
N SER A 352 36.41 0.97 12.47
CA SER A 352 36.46 1.29 11.06
C SER A 352 35.32 0.61 10.29
N PRO A 353 34.74 1.28 9.28
CA PRO A 353 33.59 0.77 8.53
C PRO A 353 33.87 -0.58 7.86
N ALA A 354 35.13 -0.85 7.48
CA ALA A 354 35.55 -2.13 6.95
C ALA A 354 35.40 -3.29 7.95
N THR A 355 35.64 -3.07 9.24
CA THR A 355 35.48 -4.11 10.28
C THR A 355 34.01 -4.38 10.54
N LEU A 356 33.16 -3.33 10.54
CA LEU A 356 31.70 -3.47 10.67
C LEU A 356 31.10 -4.29 9.51
N ILE A 357 31.56 -4.05 8.27
CA ILE A 357 31.13 -4.83 7.11
C ILE A 357 31.56 -6.30 7.25
N ARG A 358 32.81 -6.56 7.64
CA ARG A 358 33.33 -7.93 7.81
C ARG A 358 32.59 -8.69 8.91
N THR A 359 32.33 -8.06 10.06
CA THR A 359 31.59 -8.69 11.16
C THR A 359 30.11 -8.89 10.82
N ALA A 360 29.51 -7.97 10.07
CA ALA A 360 28.16 -8.14 9.53
C ALA A 360 28.09 -9.37 8.60
N ILE A 361 29.00 -9.49 7.61
CA ILE A 361 29.05 -10.63 6.68
C ILE A 361 29.26 -11.94 7.44
N ALA A 362 30.19 -11.98 8.41
CA ALA A 362 30.41 -13.17 9.23
C ALA A 362 29.16 -13.58 10.02
N SER A 363 28.44 -12.59 10.57
CA SER A 363 27.18 -12.82 11.31
C SER A 363 26.05 -13.30 10.38
N LEU A 364 26.00 -12.82 9.13
CA LEU A 364 25.06 -13.29 8.12
C LEU A 364 25.33 -14.76 7.75
N ILE A 365 26.59 -15.11 7.47
CA ILE A 365 26.98 -16.47 7.10
C ILE A 365 26.69 -17.44 8.25
N ALA A 366 27.12 -17.09 9.47
CA ALA A 366 26.89 -17.91 10.66
C ALA A 366 25.40 -18.06 10.98
N GLY A 367 24.63 -16.96 10.93
CA GLY A 367 23.19 -16.97 11.16
C GLY A 367 22.44 -17.84 10.15
N THR A 368 22.79 -17.71 8.86
CA THR A 368 22.17 -18.48 7.77
C THR A 368 22.52 -19.96 7.85
N ALA A 369 23.77 -20.31 8.19
CA ALA A 369 24.20 -21.68 8.37
C ALA A 369 23.51 -22.35 9.56
N LEU A 370 23.45 -21.68 10.71
CA LEU A 370 22.81 -22.21 11.92
C LEU A 370 21.30 -22.41 11.77
N LEU A 371 20.63 -21.60 10.97
CA LEU A 371 19.18 -21.73 10.74
C LEU A 371 18.79 -22.77 9.69
N ASN A 372 19.70 -23.13 8.78
CA ASN A 372 19.39 -24.06 7.68
C ASN A 372 20.01 -25.45 7.85
N ILE A 373 21.10 -25.57 8.63
CA ILE A 373 21.87 -26.82 8.74
C ILE A 373 21.62 -27.51 10.10
N ALA A 374 21.32 -26.76 11.16
CA ALA A 374 21.22 -27.32 12.50
C ALA A 374 19.76 -27.43 12.96
N ASP A 375 19.28 -28.65 13.19
CA ASP A 375 17.90 -28.91 13.67
C ASP A 375 17.69 -28.60 15.18
N ALA A 376 18.73 -28.14 15.88
CA ALA A 376 18.67 -27.93 17.32
C ALA A 376 18.06 -26.56 17.69
N PRO A 377 17.10 -26.48 18.65
CA PRO A 377 16.44 -25.22 19.02
C PRO A 377 17.38 -24.11 19.52
N TRP A 378 18.47 -24.49 20.19
CA TRP A 378 19.49 -23.53 20.65
C TRP A 378 20.28 -22.95 19.47
N ALA A 379 20.52 -23.74 18.41
CA ALA A 379 21.21 -23.30 17.20
C ALA A 379 20.36 -22.29 16.43
N HIS A 380 19.04 -22.50 16.36
CA HIS A 380 18.11 -21.51 15.79
C HIS A 380 18.08 -20.20 16.58
N THR A 381 18.13 -20.26 17.91
CA THR A 381 18.20 -19.05 18.76
C THR A 381 19.46 -18.25 18.49
N ILE A 382 20.63 -18.91 18.42
CA ILE A 382 21.90 -18.27 18.09
C ILE A 382 21.87 -17.75 16.65
N GLY A 383 21.30 -18.50 15.71
CA GLY A 383 21.16 -18.08 14.33
C GLY A 383 20.33 -16.80 14.17
N ILE A 384 19.22 -16.67 14.90
CA ILE A 384 18.41 -15.44 14.97
C ILE A 384 19.23 -14.27 15.55
N LEU A 385 19.97 -14.50 16.65
CA LEU A 385 20.81 -13.46 17.25
C LEU A 385 21.93 -12.99 16.32
N CYS A 386 22.55 -13.91 15.56
CA CYS A 386 23.53 -13.58 14.53
C CYS A 386 22.92 -12.75 13.39
N LEU A 387 21.71 -13.09 12.93
CA LEU A 387 21.02 -12.28 11.91
C LEU A 387 20.62 -10.89 12.44
N ALA A 388 20.20 -10.78 13.70
CA ALA A 388 19.95 -9.49 14.33
C ALA A 388 21.24 -8.64 14.44
N GLY A 389 22.36 -9.27 14.81
CA GLY A 389 23.68 -8.66 14.82
C GLY A 389 24.12 -8.18 13.43
N PHE A 390 23.89 -8.99 12.39
CA PHE A 390 24.11 -8.59 10.99
C PHE A 390 23.31 -7.35 10.61
N MET A 391 22.01 -7.29 10.95
CA MET A 391 21.18 -6.12 10.64
C MET A 391 21.70 -4.85 11.32
N LEU A 392 22.07 -4.93 12.60
CA LEU A 392 22.58 -3.79 13.36
C LEU A 392 23.94 -3.31 12.84
N LEU A 393 24.88 -4.22 12.62
CA LEU A 393 26.23 -3.92 12.14
C LEU A 393 26.22 -3.44 10.69
N GLY A 394 25.38 -4.04 9.85
CA GLY A 394 25.19 -3.64 8.45
C GLY A 394 24.58 -2.25 8.34
N PHE A 395 23.58 -1.94 9.16
CA PHE A 395 23.00 -0.59 9.21
C PHE A 395 24.04 0.45 9.63
N GLN A 396 24.81 0.18 10.70
CA GLN A 396 25.88 1.07 11.14
C GLN A 396 26.94 1.27 10.04
N ALA A 397 27.39 0.20 9.39
CA ALA A 397 28.36 0.28 8.31
C ALA A 397 27.89 1.18 7.15
N VAL A 398 26.65 1.00 6.68
CA VAL A 398 26.08 1.80 5.59
C VAL A 398 26.03 3.28 5.98
N VAL A 399 25.52 3.58 7.17
CA VAL A 399 25.43 4.96 7.69
C VAL A 399 26.82 5.62 7.74
N PHE A 400 27.84 4.92 8.27
CA PHE A 400 29.21 5.46 8.32
C PHE A 400 29.79 5.69 6.92
N THR A 401 29.61 4.75 5.98
CA THR A 401 30.12 4.93 4.61
C THR A 401 29.45 6.07 3.85
N THR A 402 28.16 6.31 4.06
CA THR A 402 27.45 7.44 3.44
C THR A 402 27.89 8.79 3.99
N LEU A 403 28.27 8.84 5.28
CA LEU A 403 28.75 10.07 5.91
C LEU A 403 30.18 10.43 5.50
N ASP A 404 31.06 9.43 5.32
CA ASP A 404 32.42 9.66 4.86
C ASP A 404 32.47 10.06 3.36
N GLY A 405 31.55 9.55 2.53
CA GLY A 405 31.50 9.85 1.10
C GLY A 405 31.26 11.33 0.77
N ASP A 406 30.38 11.99 1.52
CA ASP A 406 30.07 13.43 1.34
C ASP A 406 31.26 14.34 1.72
N SER A 407 32.14 13.90 2.61
CA SER A 407 33.34 14.66 3.00
C SER A 407 34.43 14.68 1.92
N SER A 408 34.46 13.66 1.04
CA SER A 408 35.45 13.53 -0.03
C SER A 408 35.08 14.25 -1.34
N ALA A 409 33.79 14.58 -1.52
CA ALA A 409 33.29 15.30 -2.69
C ALA A 409 33.32 16.84 -2.53
N ALA A 410 33.67 17.34 -1.33
CA ALA A 410 33.74 18.76 -1.00
C ALA A 410 35.19 19.29 -0.86
N GLY A 411 36.19 18.53 -1.34
CA GLY A 411 37.62 18.89 -1.32
C GLY A 411 38.14 19.38 -2.66
#